data_AF-Q1NEY2-F1
#
_entry.id   AF-Q1NEY2-F1
#
_cell.length_a   1.000
_cell.length_b   1.000
_cell.length_c   1.000
_cell.angle_alpha   90.00
_cell.angle_beta   90.00
_cell.angle_gamma   90.00
#
_symmetry.space_group_name_H-M   'P 1'
#
loop_
_entity.id
_entity.type
_entity.pdbx_description
1 polymer ?
#
loop_
_entity_poly.entity_id
_entity_poly.type
_entity_poly.pdbx_seq_one_letter_code
_entity_poly.pdbx_strand_id
1 'polypeptide(L)'
;MTDSFLNDVPFREADLPIAQRDDRQSLLVIADWADMEEVAPIADAAKLRLLGVTGLAEASARLDEQTHCDTLLLFCPIMTATLERLLVQVETQAIQTGMAVVLVAGWDTVDLAFACIRSAHTQLLCDPDPVELAAALVAAGEHRPFSGSVHEVDREALRLQQLSEEVGRLARTIDALTQRGKASATPSFDLGPRISDRPSDYIGMPVIPPFSPPARPVQGGSVSAEQIRDMLRARRIRADFLPGDLFADPAWDMLLDLLAARLEQERVSVSSLCIAAAVPPTTALRWIRTLTDKGMVQRHADPQDGRRVFISLANDTADAMVRWFGASRRLLCG
;
A
#
# COMPACT_ATOMS: atom_id res chain seq x y z
N MET A 1 2.63 70.05 -43.87
CA MET A 1 2.54 69.88 -42.41
C MET A 1 1.81 68.58 -42.18
N THR A 2 2.59 67.50 -42.25
CA THR A 2 2.24 66.10 -42.03
C THR A 2 2.22 65.84 -40.52
N ASP A 3 1.18 65.21 -39.99
CA ASP A 3 1.28 63.80 -39.58
C ASP A 3 -0.04 63.25 -39.03
N SER A 4 -0.31 62.02 -39.47
CA SER A 4 -1.49 61.20 -39.20
C SER A 4 -1.15 60.28 -38.02
N PHE A 5 -1.87 60.39 -36.90
CA PHE A 5 -1.73 59.47 -35.77
C PHE A 5 -2.58 58.21 -36.01
N LEU A 6 -2.07 57.32 -36.87
CA LEU A 6 -2.46 55.91 -36.92
C LEU A 6 -1.60 55.16 -35.89
N ASN A 7 -2.11 55.03 -34.66
CA ASN A 7 -1.60 54.02 -33.72
C ASN A 7 -2.24 52.68 -34.07
N ASP A 8 -1.70 52.05 -35.11
CA ASP A 8 -1.87 50.64 -35.40
C ASP A 8 -0.90 49.87 -34.49
N VAL A 9 -1.32 49.62 -33.24
CA VAL A 9 -0.62 48.66 -32.38
C VAL A 9 -1.22 47.30 -32.74
N PRO A 10 -0.49 46.41 -33.43
CA PRO A 10 -1.01 45.09 -33.69
C PRO A 10 -1.22 44.40 -32.34
N PHE A 11 -2.47 44.01 -32.07
CA PHE A 11 -2.76 42.98 -31.08
C PHE A 11 -1.92 41.77 -31.48
N ARG A 12 -0.76 41.59 -30.85
CA ARG A 12 0.04 40.38 -31.00
C ARG A 12 -0.85 39.22 -30.60
N GLU A 13 -1.07 38.28 -31.53
CA GLU A 13 -1.59 36.94 -31.26
C GLU A 13 -0.81 36.36 -30.06
N ALA A 14 -1.45 36.39 -28.89
CA ALA A 14 -0.93 35.80 -27.66
C ALA A 14 -1.31 34.31 -27.62
N ASP A 15 -1.02 33.57 -28.69
CA ASP A 15 -1.34 32.14 -28.80
C ASP A 15 -0.12 31.23 -28.55
N LEU A 16 1.00 31.80 -28.11
CA LEU A 16 2.14 31.03 -27.65
C LEU A 16 2.14 30.99 -26.11
N PRO A 17 2.06 29.81 -25.48
CA PRO A 17 2.10 29.72 -24.03
C PRO A 17 3.43 30.30 -23.51
N ILE A 18 3.36 31.06 -22.41
CA ILE A 18 4.49 31.78 -21.79
C ILE A 18 5.68 30.84 -21.49
N ALA A 19 5.38 29.55 -21.29
CA ALA A 19 6.36 28.47 -21.28
C ALA A 19 5.72 27.22 -21.89
N GLN A 20 6.54 26.34 -22.45
CA GLN A 20 6.08 25.03 -22.89
C GLN A 20 5.57 24.26 -21.66
N ARG A 21 4.37 23.67 -21.76
CA ARG A 21 3.77 22.89 -20.69
C ARG A 21 4.65 21.67 -20.40
N ASP A 22 5.31 21.68 -19.25
CA ASP A 22 6.10 20.54 -18.77
C ASP A 22 5.22 19.70 -17.83
N ASP A 23 4.67 18.60 -18.37
CA ASP A 23 3.80 17.68 -17.65
C ASP A 23 4.59 16.67 -16.78
N ARG A 24 5.93 16.80 -16.70
CA ARG A 24 6.74 16.01 -15.77
C ARG A 24 6.41 16.36 -14.31
N GLN A 25 6.45 15.35 -13.46
CA GLN A 25 6.28 15.54 -12.03
C GLN A 25 7.38 16.42 -11.44
N SER A 26 6.99 17.26 -10.51
CA SER A 26 7.86 18.23 -9.88
C SER A 26 8.70 17.62 -8.75
N LEU A 27 10.00 17.87 -8.76
CA LEU A 27 10.95 17.47 -7.73
C LEU A 27 11.51 18.70 -7.02
N LEU A 28 11.36 18.77 -5.70
CA LEU A 28 12.08 19.70 -4.85
C LEU A 28 13.17 18.95 -4.09
N VAL A 29 14.37 19.52 -4.02
CA VAL A 29 15.50 18.92 -3.32
C VAL A 29 15.90 19.82 -2.15
N ILE A 30 16.05 19.22 -0.98
CA ILE A 30 16.54 19.89 0.22
C ILE A 30 17.86 19.24 0.61
N ALA A 31 18.96 19.96 0.45
CA ALA A 31 20.31 19.51 0.75
C ALA A 31 21.21 20.72 1.04
N ASP A 32 22.06 20.62 2.07
CA ASP A 32 23.03 21.68 2.39
C ASP A 32 24.31 21.61 1.53
N TRP A 33 24.55 20.49 0.86
CA TRP A 33 25.79 20.22 0.12
C TRP A 33 25.62 20.18 -1.39
N ALA A 34 24.38 20.11 -1.88
CA ALA A 34 24.10 19.92 -3.30
C ALA A 34 23.65 21.23 -3.94
N ASP A 35 24.13 21.48 -5.16
CA ASP A 35 23.66 22.54 -6.03
C ASP A 35 22.81 21.98 -7.17
N MET A 36 22.05 22.85 -7.88
CA MET A 36 21.21 22.44 -9.00
C MET A 36 21.96 21.66 -10.09
N GLU A 37 23.23 21.99 -10.36
CA GLU A 37 24.04 21.32 -11.38
C GLU A 37 24.34 19.86 -11.05
N GLU A 38 24.46 19.52 -9.75
CA GLU A 38 24.74 18.15 -9.32
C GLU A 38 23.50 17.26 -9.35
N VAL A 39 22.32 17.84 -9.10
CA VAL A 39 21.06 17.09 -8.99
C VAL A 39 20.27 17.06 -10.30
N ALA A 40 20.50 18.01 -11.20
CA ALA A 40 19.84 18.06 -12.51
C ALA A 40 19.98 16.77 -13.34
N PRO A 41 21.17 16.14 -13.45
CA PRO A 41 21.32 14.87 -14.20
C PRO A 41 20.48 13.73 -13.61
N ILE A 42 20.36 13.68 -12.27
CA ILE A 42 19.59 12.67 -11.57
C ILE A 42 18.08 12.90 -11.78
N ALA A 43 17.65 14.16 -11.69
CA ALA A 43 16.26 14.54 -11.96
C ALA A 43 15.86 14.24 -13.41
N ASP A 44 16.72 14.57 -14.38
CA ASP A 44 16.46 14.31 -15.80
C ASP A 44 16.45 12.80 -16.11
N ALA A 45 17.35 12.02 -15.51
CA ALA A 45 17.34 10.56 -15.63
C ALA A 45 16.05 9.94 -15.08
N ALA A 46 15.54 10.48 -13.96
CA ALA A 46 14.26 10.09 -13.38
C ALA A 46 13.03 10.69 -14.11
N LYS A 47 13.24 11.53 -15.14
CA LYS A 47 12.20 12.28 -15.86
C LYS A 47 11.36 13.17 -14.96
N LEU A 48 11.97 13.73 -13.92
CA LEU A 48 11.36 14.69 -13.00
C LEU A 48 11.77 16.12 -13.38
N ARG A 49 10.88 17.07 -13.15
CA ARG A 49 11.12 18.50 -13.31
C ARG A 49 11.64 19.08 -12.01
N LEU A 50 12.93 19.41 -11.96
CA LEU A 50 13.54 20.05 -10.80
C LEU A 50 12.98 21.46 -10.59
N LEU A 51 12.37 21.69 -9.43
CA LEU A 51 11.84 23.00 -8.99
C LEU A 51 12.90 23.88 -8.34
N GLY A 52 13.93 23.26 -7.74
CA GLY A 52 14.81 23.94 -6.81
C GLY A 52 15.69 22.97 -6.03
N VAL A 53 16.85 23.47 -5.62
CA VAL A 53 17.61 22.94 -4.48
C VAL A 53 17.63 24.01 -3.40
N THR A 54 17.40 23.64 -2.15
CA THR A 54 17.41 24.57 -1.00
C THR A 54 18.11 23.92 0.19
N GLY A 55 18.76 24.71 1.04
CA GLY A 55 19.37 24.21 2.28
C GLY A 55 18.34 23.90 3.37
N LEU A 56 18.74 23.15 4.39
CA LEU A 56 17.88 22.76 5.51
C LEU A 56 17.41 23.97 6.32
N ALA A 57 18.18 25.05 6.35
CA ALA A 57 17.84 26.27 7.06
C ALA A 57 16.64 27.01 6.43
N GLU A 58 16.50 26.95 5.11
CA GLU A 58 15.45 27.65 4.34
C GLU A 58 14.29 26.72 3.96
N ALA A 59 14.47 25.41 4.13
CA ALA A 59 13.53 24.35 3.77
C ALA A 59 12.09 24.61 4.24
N SER A 60 11.89 24.96 5.52
CA SER A 60 10.54 25.21 6.05
C SER A 60 9.84 26.37 5.35
N ALA A 61 10.54 27.48 5.11
CA ALA A 61 9.97 28.63 4.41
C ALA A 61 9.69 28.30 2.94
N ARG A 62 10.61 27.57 2.29
CA ARG A 62 10.45 27.12 0.90
C ARG A 62 9.23 26.21 0.73
N LEU A 63 8.98 25.32 1.69
CA LEU A 63 7.81 24.42 1.69
C LEU A 63 6.49 25.18 1.88
N ASP A 64 6.48 26.21 2.72
CA ASP A 64 5.29 27.06 2.94
C ASP A 64 4.95 27.91 1.69
N GLU A 65 5.96 28.37 0.95
CA GLU A 65 5.77 29.11 -0.31
C GLU A 65 5.44 28.20 -1.50
N GLN A 66 5.69 26.89 -1.40
CA GLN A 66 5.51 25.95 -2.50
C GLN A 66 4.04 25.51 -2.61
N THR A 67 3.35 26.02 -3.63
CA THR A 67 1.94 25.71 -3.88
C THR A 67 1.67 24.26 -4.29
N HIS A 68 2.63 23.62 -4.96
CA HIS A 68 2.51 22.23 -5.39
C HIS A 68 3.89 21.58 -5.58
N CYS A 69 4.07 20.39 -5.03
CA CYS A 69 5.27 19.58 -5.19
C CYS A 69 4.84 18.10 -5.24
N ASP A 70 5.24 17.37 -6.28
CA ASP A 70 4.88 15.96 -6.44
C ASP A 70 5.83 15.05 -5.68
N THR A 71 7.13 15.38 -5.70
CA THR A 71 8.20 14.60 -5.09
C THR A 71 9.16 15.51 -4.32
N LEU A 72 9.49 15.14 -3.09
CA LEU A 72 10.48 15.82 -2.27
C LEU A 72 11.66 14.87 -1.99
N LEU A 73 12.88 15.33 -2.23
CA LEU A 73 14.10 14.67 -1.79
C LEU A 73 14.73 15.48 -0.65
N LEU A 74 14.80 14.92 0.55
CA LEU A 74 15.37 15.59 1.73
C LEU A 74 16.61 14.84 2.21
N PHE A 75 17.75 15.51 2.26
CA PHE A 75 18.97 15.00 2.90
C PHE A 75 19.04 15.53 4.34
N CYS A 76 19.10 14.64 5.32
CA CYS A 76 19.26 14.99 6.72
C CYS A 76 20.42 14.19 7.34
N PRO A 77 21.68 14.42 6.93
CA PRO A 77 22.81 13.61 7.38
C PRO A 77 23.21 13.86 8.84
N ILE A 78 22.89 15.04 9.39
CA ILE A 78 23.33 15.49 10.72
C ILE A 78 22.13 15.99 11.53
N MET A 79 22.14 15.71 12.83
CA MET A 79 21.13 16.20 13.77
C MET A 79 21.22 17.72 13.94
N THR A 80 20.11 18.42 13.73
CA THR A 80 19.98 19.87 13.99
C THR A 80 18.78 20.15 14.88
N ALA A 81 18.76 21.29 15.55
CA ALA A 81 17.67 21.68 16.46
C ALA A 81 16.31 21.89 15.75
N THR A 82 16.32 22.08 14.43
CA THR A 82 15.12 22.31 13.61
C THR A 82 14.69 21.09 12.81
N LEU A 83 15.51 20.04 12.74
CA LEU A 83 15.28 18.86 11.90
C LEU A 83 13.97 18.15 12.24
N GLU A 84 13.68 17.90 13.51
CA GLU A 84 12.42 17.25 13.94
C GLU A 84 11.20 18.04 13.45
N ARG A 85 11.24 19.37 13.60
CA ARG A 85 10.14 20.23 13.14
C ARG A 85 9.97 20.17 11.62
N LEU A 86 11.06 20.19 10.88
CA LEU A 86 11.05 20.08 9.42
C LEU A 86 10.48 18.74 8.96
N LEU A 87 10.91 17.62 9.58
CA LEU A 87 10.40 16.28 9.25
C LEU A 87 8.89 16.18 9.51
N VAL A 88 8.42 16.71 10.65
CA VAL A 88 6.98 16.75 10.96
C VAL A 88 6.22 17.60 9.95
N GLN A 89 6.75 18.75 9.52
CA GLN A 89 6.14 19.60 8.50
C GLN A 89 6.06 18.89 7.15
N VAL A 90 7.16 18.29 6.69
CA VAL A 90 7.25 17.52 5.44
C VAL A 90 6.22 16.39 5.41
N GLU A 91 6.15 15.59 6.47
CA GLU A 91 5.22 14.47 6.56
C GLU A 91 3.76 14.91 6.61
N THR A 92 3.49 16.01 7.34
CA THR A 92 2.15 16.60 7.37
C THR A 92 1.71 17.06 5.98
N GLN A 93 2.61 17.70 5.24
CA GLN A 93 2.34 18.15 3.88
C GLN A 93 2.19 16.96 2.92
N ALA A 94 3.03 15.93 3.05
CA ALA A 94 2.95 14.71 2.26
C ALA A 94 1.60 13.99 2.42
N ILE A 95 1.06 13.91 3.64
CA ILE A 95 -0.27 13.35 3.88
C ILE A 95 -1.37 14.21 3.25
N GLN A 96 -1.25 15.53 3.32
CA GLN A 96 -2.27 16.45 2.82
C GLN A 96 -2.33 16.52 1.29
N THR A 97 -1.18 16.45 0.63
CA THR A 97 -1.07 16.61 -0.84
C THR A 97 -0.89 15.29 -1.57
N GLY A 98 -0.56 14.21 -0.85
CA GLY A 98 -0.10 12.96 -1.45
C GLY A 98 1.30 13.05 -2.05
N MET A 99 2.11 14.05 -1.67
CA MET A 99 3.49 14.19 -2.15
C MET A 99 4.33 12.96 -1.75
N ALA A 100 5.06 12.41 -2.72
CA ALA A 100 6.04 11.37 -2.45
C ALA A 100 7.29 11.98 -1.80
N VAL A 101 7.83 11.35 -0.77
CA VAL A 101 9.00 11.86 -0.05
C VAL A 101 10.10 10.81 -0.05
N VAL A 102 11.32 11.22 -0.38
CA VAL A 102 12.53 10.41 -0.22
C VAL A 102 13.39 11.09 0.83
N LEU A 103 13.49 10.48 2.01
CA LEU A 103 14.33 10.93 3.11
C LEU A 103 15.66 10.19 3.05
N VAL A 104 16.77 10.93 2.97
CA VAL A 104 18.12 10.39 3.06
C VAL A 104 18.71 10.79 4.40
N ALA A 105 18.71 9.87 5.35
CA ALA A 105 19.22 10.06 6.70
C ALA A 105 20.66 9.54 6.83
N GLY A 106 21.39 10.09 7.79
CA GLY A 106 22.64 9.52 8.30
C GLY A 106 22.38 8.67 9.54
N TRP A 107 23.44 8.04 10.07
CA TRP A 107 23.37 7.18 11.26
C TRP A 107 22.76 7.86 12.48
N ASP A 108 23.06 9.14 12.71
CA ASP A 108 22.59 9.86 13.89
C ASP A 108 21.14 10.34 13.76
N THR A 109 20.60 10.37 12.54
CA THR A 109 19.28 10.96 12.22
C THR A 109 18.25 9.93 11.79
N VAL A 110 18.67 8.70 11.46
CA VAL A 110 17.78 7.63 10.96
C VAL A 110 16.65 7.31 11.93
N ASP A 111 16.92 7.26 13.23
CA ASP A 111 15.90 6.97 14.25
C ASP A 111 14.86 8.08 14.34
N LEU A 112 15.30 9.33 14.26
CA LEU A 112 14.41 10.50 14.26
C LEU A 112 13.58 10.54 12.97
N ALA A 113 14.21 10.35 11.82
CA ALA A 113 13.54 10.29 10.52
C ALA A 113 12.47 9.19 10.52
N PHE A 114 12.84 7.98 10.94
CA PHE A 114 11.92 6.86 11.07
C PHE A 114 10.76 7.15 12.03
N ALA A 115 11.05 7.78 13.18
CA ALA A 115 10.03 8.15 14.16
C ALA A 115 9.05 9.22 13.63
N CYS A 116 9.46 10.04 12.66
CA CYS A 116 8.64 11.10 12.08
C CYS A 116 7.80 10.64 10.87
N ILE A 117 8.15 9.55 10.18
CA ILE A 117 7.42 9.06 8.99
C ILE A 117 5.97 8.72 9.34
N ARG A 118 5.04 9.25 8.55
CA ARG A 118 3.59 9.01 8.68
C ARG A 118 2.95 8.69 7.33
N SER A 119 3.43 9.28 6.24
CA SER A 119 2.91 9.04 4.90
C SER A 119 3.30 7.66 4.39
N ALA A 120 2.36 6.97 3.74
CA ALA A 120 2.61 5.70 3.04
C ALA A 120 3.49 5.85 1.79
N HIS A 121 3.73 7.10 1.36
CA HIS A 121 4.52 7.44 0.17
C HIS A 121 5.90 8.01 0.53
N THR A 122 6.31 7.91 1.80
CA THR A 122 7.66 8.25 2.23
C THR A 122 8.57 7.03 2.21
N GLN A 123 9.71 7.17 1.55
CA GLN A 123 10.82 6.22 1.55
C GLN A 123 11.96 6.77 2.42
N LEU A 124 12.54 5.95 3.28
CA LEU A 124 13.70 6.29 4.10
C LEU A 124 14.91 5.48 3.64
N LEU A 125 15.98 6.18 3.31
CA LEU A 125 17.28 5.63 2.96
C LEU A 125 18.31 6.05 4.01
N CYS A 126 19.24 5.17 4.35
CA CYS A 126 20.35 5.45 5.25
C CYS A 126 21.65 5.21 4.50
N ASP A 127 22.47 6.25 4.33
CA ASP A 127 23.71 6.24 3.53
C ASP A 127 23.57 5.48 2.18
N PRO A 128 22.59 5.83 1.31
CA PRO A 128 22.35 5.10 0.07
C PRO A 128 23.47 5.30 -0.94
N ASP A 129 23.70 4.28 -1.77
CA ASP A 129 24.50 4.45 -2.97
C ASP A 129 23.71 5.19 -4.09
N PRO A 130 24.37 5.68 -5.16
CA PRO A 130 23.70 6.40 -6.23
C PRO A 130 22.62 5.59 -6.98
N VAL A 131 22.74 4.26 -7.02
CA VAL A 131 21.78 3.37 -7.68
C VAL A 131 20.53 3.22 -6.83
N GLU A 132 20.68 3.07 -5.52
CA GLU A 132 19.58 3.05 -4.55
C GLU A 132 18.81 4.37 -4.54
N LEU A 133 19.53 5.49 -4.54
CA LEU A 133 18.90 6.82 -4.62
C LEU A 133 18.11 7.01 -5.92
N ALA A 134 18.69 6.61 -7.06
CA ALA A 134 18.01 6.68 -8.34
C ALA A 134 16.76 5.77 -8.38
N ALA A 135 16.84 4.56 -7.85
CA ALA A 135 15.70 3.64 -7.77
C ALA A 135 14.57 4.21 -6.89
N ALA A 136 14.91 4.82 -5.74
CA ALA A 136 13.93 5.45 -4.87
C ALA A 136 13.23 6.64 -5.53
N LEU A 137 13.99 7.46 -6.28
CA LEU A 137 13.43 8.59 -7.05
C LEU A 137 12.54 8.12 -8.19
N VAL A 138 12.90 7.06 -8.90
CA VAL A 138 12.04 6.47 -9.94
C VAL A 138 10.75 5.93 -9.33
N ALA A 139 10.82 5.22 -8.21
CA ALA A 139 9.64 4.73 -7.50
C ALA A 139 8.75 5.87 -6.98
N ALA A 140 9.36 6.97 -6.51
CA ALA A 140 8.64 8.18 -6.12
C ALA A 140 7.97 8.87 -7.33
N GLY A 141 8.63 8.86 -8.50
CA GLY A 141 8.11 9.42 -9.74
C GLY A 141 6.96 8.62 -10.39
N GLU A 142 6.78 7.36 -10.01
CA GLU A 142 5.60 6.57 -10.39
C GLU A 142 4.38 6.91 -9.52
N HIS A 143 4.61 7.50 -8.35
CA HIS A 143 3.53 7.94 -7.47
C HIS A 143 2.92 9.24 -7.98
N ARG A 144 1.67 9.20 -8.46
CA ARG A 144 0.90 10.42 -8.73
C ARG A 144 0.26 10.92 -7.44
N PRO A 145 0.65 12.10 -6.92
CA PRO A 145 -0.04 12.70 -5.80
C PRO A 145 -1.51 12.90 -6.15
N PHE A 146 -2.35 12.93 -5.11
CA PHE A 146 -3.78 13.18 -5.27
C PHE A 146 -3.93 14.57 -5.88
N SER A 147 -4.21 14.64 -7.19
CA SER A 147 -4.50 15.92 -7.84
C SER A 147 -5.67 16.54 -7.10
N GLY A 148 -5.40 17.55 -6.28
CA GLY A 148 -6.40 18.48 -5.81
C GLY A 148 -7.05 19.04 -7.06
N SER A 149 -8.23 18.51 -7.41
CA SER A 149 -8.89 18.90 -8.64
C SER A 149 -9.32 20.35 -8.45
N VAL A 150 -8.60 21.27 -9.09
CA VAL A 150 -9.21 22.51 -9.51
C VAL A 150 -10.29 22.08 -10.50
N HIS A 151 -11.56 22.33 -10.16
CA HIS A 151 -12.72 21.90 -10.94
C HIS A 151 -12.64 22.47 -12.36
N GLU A 152 -12.13 21.67 -13.30
CA GLU A 152 -12.14 21.99 -14.72
C GLU A 152 -13.37 21.32 -15.35
N VAL A 153 -14.34 22.16 -15.71
CA VAL A 153 -15.70 21.82 -16.18
C VAL A 153 -15.71 20.83 -17.36
N ASP A 154 -14.59 20.69 -18.08
CA ASP A 154 -14.44 19.77 -19.22
C ASP A 154 -14.39 18.28 -18.82
N ARG A 155 -13.89 17.96 -17.61
CA ARG A 155 -13.82 16.56 -17.14
C ARG A 155 -15.18 15.99 -16.78
N GLU A 156 -16.13 16.82 -16.36
CA GLU A 156 -17.48 16.36 -16.03
C GLU A 156 -18.25 15.96 -17.29
N ALA A 157 -18.06 16.68 -18.39
CA ALA A 157 -18.62 16.32 -19.70
C ALA A 157 -18.02 14.99 -20.22
N LEU A 158 -16.69 14.82 -20.13
CA LEU A 158 -16.02 13.56 -20.49
C LEU A 158 -16.44 12.39 -19.59
N ARG A 159 -16.62 12.62 -18.28
CA ARG A 159 -17.08 11.61 -17.33
C ARG A 159 -18.55 11.24 -17.54
N LEU A 160 -19.42 12.20 -17.86
CA LEU A 160 -20.81 11.96 -18.23
C LEU A 160 -20.91 11.20 -19.56
N GLN A 161 -20.04 11.50 -20.52
CA GLN A 161 -19.96 10.77 -21.78
C GLN A 161 -19.50 9.32 -21.56
N GLN A 162 -18.46 9.09 -20.75
CA GLN A 162 -18.01 7.75 -20.36
C GLN A 162 -19.06 6.98 -19.57
N LEU A 163 -19.78 7.65 -18.66
CA LEU A 163 -20.88 7.04 -17.90
C LEU A 163 -22.04 6.65 -18.82
N SER A 164 -22.36 7.48 -19.82
CA SER A 164 -23.38 7.20 -20.81
C SER A 164 -22.99 6.02 -21.72
N GLU A 165 -21.72 5.93 -22.12
CA GLU A 165 -21.18 4.80 -22.87
C GLU A 165 -21.20 3.50 -22.07
N GLU A 166 -20.84 3.55 -20.78
CA GLU A 166 -20.90 2.40 -19.87
C GLU A 166 -22.35 1.95 -19.60
N VAL A 167 -23.29 2.89 -19.38
CA VAL A 167 -24.71 2.56 -19.25
C VAL A 167 -25.24 1.92 -20.54
N GLY A 168 -24.83 2.41 -21.71
CA GLY A 168 -25.16 1.79 -22.99
C GLY A 168 -24.55 0.39 -23.19
N ARG A 169 -23.37 0.13 -22.62
CA ARG A 169 -22.72 -1.18 -22.60
C ARG A 169 -23.44 -2.16 -21.67
N LEU A 170 -23.80 -1.70 -20.47
CA LEU A 170 -24.56 -2.47 -19.48
C LEU A 170 -25.96 -2.81 -19.99
N ALA A 171 -26.67 -1.86 -20.61
CA ALA A 171 -27.98 -2.11 -21.20
C ALA A 171 -27.93 -3.22 -22.27
N ARG A 172 -26.91 -3.21 -23.13
CA ARG A 172 -26.69 -4.26 -24.13
C ARG A 172 -26.31 -5.61 -23.52
N THR A 173 -25.57 -5.60 -22.42
CA THR A 173 -25.18 -6.82 -21.69
C THR A 173 -26.37 -7.42 -20.97
N ILE A 174 -27.20 -6.59 -20.34
CA ILE A 174 -28.46 -7.02 -19.71
C ILE A 174 -29.40 -7.59 -20.76
N ASP A 175 -29.55 -6.95 -21.92
CA ASP A 175 -30.41 -7.45 -22.99
C ASP A 175 -29.90 -8.79 -23.58
N ALA A 176 -28.58 -8.98 -23.65
CA ALA A 176 -27.96 -10.25 -24.01
C ALA A 176 -28.15 -11.35 -22.94
N LEU A 177 -28.20 -10.97 -21.66
CA LEU A 177 -28.42 -11.90 -20.53
C LEU A 177 -29.91 -12.25 -20.34
N THR A 178 -30.82 -11.32 -20.59
CA THR A 178 -32.28 -11.55 -20.51
C THR A 178 -32.75 -12.47 -21.64
N GLN A 179 -32.15 -12.39 -22.82
CA GLN A 179 -32.40 -13.36 -23.90
C GLN A 179 -31.92 -14.79 -23.56
N ARG A 180 -30.92 -14.92 -22.67
CA ARG A 180 -30.36 -16.22 -22.26
C ARG A 180 -31.05 -16.85 -21.04
N GLY A 181 -31.97 -16.12 -20.39
CA GLY A 181 -32.62 -16.52 -19.12
C GLY A 181 -33.95 -17.27 -19.21
N LYS A 182 -34.48 -17.57 -20.41
CA LYS A 182 -35.67 -18.43 -20.55
C LYS A 182 -35.29 -19.91 -20.61
N ALA A 183 -34.71 -20.45 -19.53
CA ALA A 183 -34.72 -21.88 -19.26
C ALA A 183 -34.42 -22.18 -17.78
N SER A 184 -35.44 -22.70 -17.07
CA SER A 184 -35.35 -23.56 -15.88
C SER A 184 -34.74 -22.95 -14.59
N ALA A 185 -35.55 -22.42 -13.67
CA ALA A 185 -36.20 -23.12 -12.54
C ALA A 185 -35.31 -23.30 -11.27
N THR A 186 -35.73 -22.65 -10.19
CA THR A 186 -35.38 -22.75 -8.75
C THR A 186 -35.88 -24.07 -8.12
N PRO A 187 -35.46 -24.53 -6.90
CA PRO A 187 -35.53 -23.83 -5.59
C PRO A 187 -34.31 -24.00 -4.64
N SER A 188 -33.95 -22.99 -3.82
CA SER A 188 -34.38 -22.65 -2.44
C SER A 188 -33.93 -23.60 -1.34
N PHE A 189 -33.15 -23.11 -0.35
CA PHE A 189 -33.39 -23.37 1.08
C PHE A 189 -32.71 -22.32 1.99
N ASP A 190 -33.45 -21.98 3.05
CA ASP A 190 -33.30 -20.87 4.01
C ASP A 190 -32.16 -20.98 5.03
N LEU A 191 -31.70 -19.79 5.47
CA LEU A 191 -30.86 -19.55 6.65
C LEU A 191 -31.71 -19.45 7.92
N GLY A 192 -31.37 -20.21 8.97
CA GLY A 192 -31.97 -20.11 10.31
C GLY A 192 -31.22 -19.15 11.27
N PRO A 193 -31.86 -18.64 12.35
CA PRO A 193 -31.35 -17.53 13.15
C PRO A 193 -30.57 -17.92 14.43
N ARG A 194 -29.75 -16.95 14.89
CA ARG A 194 -28.85 -16.92 16.07
C ARG A 194 -29.56 -17.09 17.43
N ILE A 195 -28.85 -17.66 18.43
CA ILE A 195 -29.10 -17.41 19.88
C ILE A 195 -27.75 -17.38 20.65
N SER A 196 -27.63 -16.40 21.56
CA SER A 196 -26.51 -16.03 22.46
C SER A 196 -26.72 -16.54 23.90
N ASP A 197 -25.63 -16.54 24.71
CA ASP A 197 -25.49 -16.21 26.16
C ASP A 197 -24.50 -17.17 26.86
N ARG A 198 -23.64 -16.85 27.85
CA ARG A 198 -23.30 -15.68 28.70
C ARG A 198 -21.97 -16.02 29.48
N PRO A 199 -21.37 -15.10 30.27
CA PRO A 199 -19.99 -15.19 30.77
C PRO A 199 -19.84 -16.01 32.07
N SER A 200 -18.64 -16.53 32.33
CA SER A 200 -18.28 -17.12 33.61
C SER A 200 -17.18 -16.30 34.28
N ASP A 201 -17.57 -15.67 35.39
CA ASP A 201 -16.70 -15.04 36.37
C ASP A 201 -16.17 -16.09 37.35
N TYR A 202 -14.86 -16.34 37.32
CA TYR A 202 -14.16 -17.00 38.42
C TYR A 202 -12.74 -16.46 38.56
N ILE A 203 -12.44 -15.92 39.74
CA ILE A 203 -11.15 -15.33 40.13
C ILE A 203 -10.48 -16.26 41.15
N GLY A 204 -9.20 -16.59 40.90
CA GLY A 204 -8.25 -17.14 41.86
C GLY A 204 -6.84 -16.60 41.56
N MET A 205 -6.08 -16.28 42.61
CA MET A 205 -5.08 -15.19 42.70
C MET A 205 -3.60 -15.70 42.68
N PRO A 206 -2.56 -14.86 42.84
CA PRO A 206 -1.65 -14.34 41.80
C PRO A 206 -0.19 -14.87 41.90
N VAL A 207 0.62 -14.76 40.83
CA VAL A 207 2.10 -14.78 40.93
C VAL A 207 2.72 -13.79 39.90
N ILE A 208 3.78 -13.11 40.34
CA ILE A 208 4.34 -11.79 39.93
C ILE A 208 5.23 -11.88 38.65
N PRO A 209 5.27 -10.85 37.77
CA PRO A 209 5.86 -10.90 36.42
C PRO A 209 7.33 -10.41 36.34
N PRO A 210 8.12 -10.79 35.32
CA PRO A 210 9.24 -9.99 34.85
C PRO A 210 8.76 -8.89 33.87
N PHE A 211 9.41 -7.74 33.98
CA PHE A 211 9.15 -6.45 33.33
C PHE A 211 8.63 -6.54 31.87
N SER A 212 7.43 -6.01 31.61
CA SER A 212 6.93 -5.67 30.28
C SER A 212 6.52 -4.19 30.28
N PRO A 213 6.90 -3.37 29.28
CA PRO A 213 6.44 -1.99 29.18
C PRO A 213 4.91 -1.96 29.05
N PRO A 214 4.23 -0.88 29.50
CA PRO A 214 2.77 -0.87 29.62
C PRO A 214 2.12 -1.15 28.28
N ALA A 215 1.50 -2.34 28.17
CA ALA A 215 0.58 -2.68 27.11
C ALA A 215 -0.64 -1.75 27.25
N ARG A 216 -0.63 -0.65 26.51
CA ARG A 216 -1.84 0.11 26.23
C ARG A 216 -2.84 -0.90 25.63
N PRO A 217 -4.07 -1.03 26.16
CA PRO A 217 -5.05 -1.92 25.58
C PRO A 217 -5.36 -1.40 24.18
N VAL A 218 -4.71 -2.01 23.18
CA VAL A 218 -5.13 -1.87 21.81
C VAL A 218 -6.49 -2.55 21.78
N GLN A 219 -7.55 -1.76 21.61
CA GLN A 219 -8.81 -2.26 21.11
C GLN A 219 -8.56 -2.77 19.70
N GLY A 220 -7.94 -3.95 19.61
CA GLY A 220 -7.62 -4.60 18.37
C GLY A 220 -8.90 -5.19 17.84
N GLY A 221 -9.41 -4.65 16.73
CA GLY A 221 -10.39 -5.38 15.91
C GLY A 221 -9.93 -6.83 15.75
N SER A 222 -10.83 -7.78 15.90
CA SER A 222 -10.50 -9.19 15.62
C SER A 222 -10.09 -9.32 14.15
N VAL A 223 -9.04 -10.10 13.87
CA VAL A 223 -8.68 -10.47 12.49
C VAL A 223 -9.81 -11.34 11.96
N SER A 224 -10.40 -10.97 10.82
CA SER A 224 -11.47 -11.76 10.19
C SER A 224 -10.91 -12.77 9.18
N ALA A 225 -11.64 -13.87 8.95
CA ALA A 225 -11.28 -14.82 7.90
C ALA A 225 -11.27 -14.15 6.51
N GLU A 226 -12.21 -13.24 6.25
CA GLU A 226 -12.30 -12.47 5.02
C GLU A 226 -11.02 -11.66 4.75
N GLN A 227 -10.48 -10.97 5.75
CA GLN A 227 -9.20 -10.24 5.63
C GLN A 227 -8.04 -11.15 5.22
N ILE A 228 -7.99 -12.38 5.77
CA ILE A 228 -6.96 -13.35 5.42
C ILE A 228 -7.17 -13.87 3.98
N ARG A 229 -8.42 -14.15 3.60
CA ARG A 229 -8.77 -14.57 2.24
C ARG A 229 -8.43 -13.50 1.21
N ASP A 230 -8.66 -12.23 1.52
CA ASP A 230 -8.31 -11.11 0.64
C ASP A 230 -6.79 -10.93 0.50
N MET A 231 -6.03 -11.10 1.58
CA MET A 231 -4.56 -11.17 1.50
C MET A 231 -4.10 -12.32 0.58
N LEU A 232 -4.70 -13.51 0.71
CA LEU A 232 -4.39 -14.66 -0.13
C LEU A 232 -4.72 -14.39 -1.62
N ARG A 233 -5.86 -13.73 -1.89
CA ARG A 233 -6.25 -13.31 -3.25
C ARG A 233 -5.28 -12.29 -3.84
N ALA A 234 -4.92 -11.25 -3.08
CA ALA A 234 -3.96 -10.23 -3.50
C ALA A 234 -2.58 -10.85 -3.81
N ARG A 235 -2.18 -11.90 -3.08
CA ARG A 235 -0.93 -12.61 -3.37
C ARG A 235 -0.99 -13.44 -4.65
N ARG A 236 -2.15 -14.02 -4.97
CA ARG A 236 -2.39 -14.83 -6.17
C ARG A 236 -2.53 -14.00 -7.44
N ILE A 237 -3.19 -12.84 -7.37
CA ILE A 237 -3.37 -11.97 -8.55
C ILE A 237 -2.02 -11.50 -9.12
N ARG A 238 -0.94 -11.51 -8.32
CA ARG A 238 0.42 -11.25 -8.81
C ARG A 238 0.82 -12.14 -9.98
N ALA A 239 0.37 -13.40 -10.00
CA ALA A 239 0.68 -14.34 -11.08
C ALA A 239 0.01 -13.96 -12.42
N ASP A 240 -1.00 -13.09 -12.39
CA ASP A 240 -1.64 -12.57 -13.60
C ASP A 240 -0.83 -11.42 -14.24
N PHE A 241 0.06 -10.79 -13.46
CA PHE A 241 0.85 -9.62 -13.89
C PHE A 241 2.36 -9.91 -13.97
N LEU A 242 2.86 -10.91 -13.26
CA LEU A 242 4.28 -11.26 -13.12
C LEU A 242 4.47 -12.78 -13.32
N PRO A 243 5.69 -13.24 -13.68
CA PRO A 243 6.00 -14.67 -13.74
C PRO A 243 5.76 -15.33 -12.37
N GLY A 244 4.69 -16.12 -12.26
CA GLY A 244 4.17 -16.60 -10.97
C GLY A 244 5.09 -17.57 -10.23
N ASP A 245 6.05 -18.20 -10.91
CA ASP A 245 7.02 -19.15 -10.37
C ASP A 245 8.10 -18.50 -9.50
N LEU A 246 8.36 -17.20 -9.69
CA LEU A 246 9.38 -16.45 -8.93
C LEU A 246 8.89 -15.96 -7.56
N PHE A 247 7.58 -15.80 -7.37
CA PHE A 247 7.00 -15.07 -6.22
C PHE A 247 6.14 -15.94 -5.29
N ALA A 248 6.23 -17.26 -5.43
CA ALA A 248 5.51 -18.21 -4.58
C ALA A 248 6.14 -18.29 -3.19
N ASP A 249 5.30 -18.21 -2.15
CA ASP A 249 5.68 -18.53 -0.77
C ASP A 249 4.72 -19.60 -0.23
N PRO A 250 4.94 -20.87 -0.63
CA PRO A 250 3.99 -21.94 -0.35
C PRO A 250 3.82 -22.19 1.15
N ALA A 251 4.84 -21.93 1.98
CA ALA A 251 4.73 -22.10 3.42
C ALA A 251 3.75 -21.07 4.00
N TRP A 252 3.94 -19.80 3.66
CA TRP A 252 3.05 -18.74 4.12
C TRP A 252 1.64 -18.88 3.58
N ASP A 253 1.48 -19.20 2.30
CA ASP A 253 0.16 -19.35 1.68
C ASP A 253 -0.65 -20.50 2.32
N MET A 254 0.01 -21.60 2.68
CA MET A 254 -0.62 -22.68 3.47
C MET A 254 -1.03 -22.25 4.88
N LEU A 255 -0.16 -21.51 5.57
CA LEU A 255 -0.46 -21.03 6.93
C LEU A 255 -1.65 -20.06 6.92
N LEU A 256 -1.71 -19.16 5.92
CA LEU A 256 -2.84 -18.24 5.73
C LEU A 256 -4.15 -19.00 5.45
N ASP A 257 -4.12 -20.00 4.57
CA ASP A 257 -5.31 -20.82 4.26
C ASP A 257 -5.81 -21.57 5.50
N LEU A 258 -4.91 -22.16 6.28
CA LEU A 258 -5.24 -22.86 7.53
C LEU A 258 -5.75 -21.89 8.61
N LEU A 259 -5.22 -20.67 8.68
CA LEU A 259 -5.70 -19.67 9.62
C LEU A 259 -7.11 -19.19 9.26
N ALA A 260 -7.38 -18.94 7.97
CA ALA A 260 -8.72 -18.59 7.50
C ALA A 260 -9.73 -19.72 7.81
N ALA A 261 -9.38 -20.97 7.47
CA ALA A 261 -10.20 -22.13 7.77
C ALA A 261 -10.42 -22.30 9.28
N ARG A 262 -9.40 -22.04 10.12
CA ARG A 262 -9.53 -22.08 11.59
C ARG A 262 -10.53 -21.04 12.11
N LEU A 263 -10.53 -19.83 11.55
CA LEU A 263 -11.50 -18.78 11.90
C LEU A 263 -12.92 -19.13 11.40
N GLU A 264 -13.02 -19.85 10.28
CA GLU A 264 -14.27 -20.38 9.72
C GLU A 264 -14.72 -21.70 10.39
N GLN A 265 -13.90 -22.25 11.29
CA GLN A 265 -14.07 -23.57 11.93
C GLN A 265 -14.16 -24.74 10.93
N GLU A 266 -13.52 -24.60 9.78
CA GLU A 266 -13.44 -25.61 8.74
C GLU A 266 -12.23 -26.53 8.90
N ARG A 267 -12.36 -27.76 8.38
CA ARG A 267 -11.25 -28.72 8.30
C ARG A 267 -10.66 -28.70 6.90
N VAL A 268 -9.34 -28.59 6.81
CA VAL A 268 -8.62 -28.56 5.52
C VAL A 268 -8.00 -29.92 5.23
N SER A 269 -8.31 -30.52 4.07
CA SER A 269 -7.68 -31.77 3.63
C SER A 269 -6.29 -31.51 3.02
N VAL A 270 -5.42 -32.52 3.00
CA VAL A 270 -4.11 -32.44 2.31
C VAL A 270 -4.26 -31.96 0.87
N SER A 271 -5.22 -32.49 0.12
CA SER A 271 -5.44 -32.12 -1.29
C SER A 271 -5.85 -30.66 -1.44
N SER A 272 -6.74 -30.17 -0.56
CA SER A 272 -7.16 -28.76 -0.54
C SER A 272 -5.97 -27.84 -0.22
N LEU A 273 -5.15 -28.22 0.77
CA LEU A 273 -3.98 -27.43 1.16
C LEU A 273 -2.90 -27.39 0.06
N CYS A 274 -2.77 -28.46 -0.74
CA CYS A 274 -1.88 -28.46 -1.90
C CYS A 274 -2.30 -27.46 -2.98
N ILE A 275 -3.61 -27.30 -3.20
CA ILE A 275 -4.16 -26.26 -4.09
C ILE A 275 -3.87 -24.87 -3.49
N ALA A 276 -4.03 -24.72 -2.18
CA ALA A 276 -3.83 -23.44 -1.51
C ALA A 276 -2.41 -22.87 -1.67
N ALA A 277 -1.41 -23.77 -1.67
CA ALA A 277 0.01 -23.44 -1.74
C ALA A 277 0.51 -22.86 -3.07
N ALA A 278 -0.31 -22.92 -4.13
CA ALA A 278 0.01 -22.37 -5.46
C ALA A 278 1.34 -22.87 -6.06
N VAL A 279 1.73 -24.12 -5.75
CA VAL A 279 2.94 -24.79 -6.29
C VAL A 279 2.60 -26.22 -6.73
N PRO A 280 3.47 -26.89 -7.53
CA PRO A 280 3.24 -28.28 -7.90
C PRO A 280 2.99 -29.20 -6.69
N PRO A 281 2.11 -30.23 -6.79
CA PRO A 281 1.69 -31.04 -5.64
C PRO A 281 2.84 -31.69 -4.86
N THR A 282 3.89 -32.16 -5.53
CA THR A 282 5.05 -32.78 -4.88
C THR A 282 5.84 -31.78 -4.03
N THR A 283 5.91 -30.52 -4.48
CA THR A 283 6.49 -29.40 -3.73
C THR A 283 5.63 -29.05 -2.52
N ALA A 284 4.31 -29.00 -2.68
CA ALA A 284 3.38 -28.76 -1.58
C ALA A 284 3.51 -29.84 -0.49
N LEU A 285 3.52 -31.12 -0.85
CA LEU A 285 3.68 -32.22 0.10
C LEU A 285 4.99 -32.14 0.90
N ARG A 286 6.09 -31.70 0.28
CA ARG A 286 7.37 -31.46 0.96
C ARG A 286 7.25 -30.33 1.99
N TRP A 287 6.54 -29.25 1.67
CA TRP A 287 6.29 -28.15 2.60
C TRP A 287 5.38 -28.55 3.75
N ILE A 288 4.31 -29.30 3.48
CA ILE A 288 3.45 -29.83 4.53
C ILE A 288 4.26 -30.68 5.52
N ARG A 289 5.15 -31.54 5.02
CA ARG A 289 6.08 -32.30 5.88
C ARG A 289 6.98 -31.37 6.69
N THR A 290 7.62 -30.40 6.05
CA THR A 290 8.51 -29.44 6.72
C THR A 290 7.80 -28.65 7.82
N LEU A 291 6.57 -28.18 7.58
CA LEU A 291 5.76 -27.47 8.57
C LEU A 291 5.30 -28.39 9.71
N THR A 292 5.01 -29.66 9.42
CA THR A 292 4.65 -30.67 10.44
C THR A 292 5.86 -30.95 11.34
N ASP A 293 7.04 -31.16 10.75
CA ASP A 293 8.30 -31.45 11.46
C ASP A 293 8.71 -30.28 12.36
N LYS A 294 8.38 -29.03 11.98
CA LYS A 294 8.59 -27.82 12.78
C LYS A 294 7.48 -27.57 13.82
N GLY A 295 6.47 -28.42 13.92
CA GLY A 295 5.36 -28.27 14.86
C GLY A 295 4.41 -27.10 14.55
N MET A 296 4.47 -26.53 13.35
CA MET A 296 3.63 -25.40 12.95
C MET A 296 2.23 -25.82 12.50
N VAL A 297 2.11 -27.04 11.98
CA VAL A 297 0.85 -27.66 11.57
C VAL A 297 0.73 -29.06 12.16
N GLN A 298 -0.49 -29.52 12.36
CA GLN A 298 -0.81 -30.84 12.89
C GLN A 298 -1.62 -31.65 11.88
N ARG A 299 -1.36 -32.96 11.82
CA ARG A 299 -2.09 -33.89 10.94
C ARG A 299 -3.06 -34.71 11.78
N HIS A 300 -4.29 -34.80 11.33
CA HIS A 300 -5.35 -35.60 11.94
C HIS A 300 -5.88 -36.58 10.90
N ALA A 301 -5.84 -37.88 11.21
CA ALA A 301 -6.55 -38.87 10.40
C ALA A 301 -8.06 -38.62 10.51
N ASP A 302 -8.78 -38.74 9.40
CA ASP A 302 -10.24 -38.70 9.43
C ASP A 302 -10.76 -39.99 10.11
N PRO A 303 -11.53 -39.89 11.21
CA PRO A 303 -12.07 -41.06 11.90
C PRO A 303 -13.04 -41.88 11.05
N GLN A 304 -13.62 -41.29 9.99
CA GLN A 304 -14.62 -41.92 9.14
C GLN A 304 -14.03 -42.47 7.82
N ASP A 305 -12.87 -41.95 7.40
CA ASP A 305 -12.18 -42.37 6.17
C ASP A 305 -10.66 -42.35 6.37
N GLY A 306 -10.06 -43.51 6.65
CA GLY A 306 -8.60 -43.62 6.86
C GLY A 306 -7.73 -43.23 5.66
N ARG A 307 -8.32 -42.94 4.49
CA ARG A 307 -7.60 -42.39 3.32
C ARG A 307 -7.50 -40.87 3.36
N ARG A 308 -8.31 -40.18 4.18
CA ARG A 308 -8.33 -38.73 4.30
C ARG A 308 -7.53 -38.29 5.53
N VAL A 309 -6.68 -37.31 5.31
CA VAL A 309 -5.92 -36.64 6.37
C VAL A 309 -6.27 -35.16 6.33
N PHE A 310 -6.70 -34.65 7.47
CA PHE A 310 -6.91 -33.23 7.70
C PHE A 310 -5.67 -32.60 8.31
N ILE A 311 -5.44 -31.34 7.98
CA ILE A 311 -4.35 -30.53 8.51
C ILE A 311 -4.97 -29.35 9.25
N SER A 312 -4.43 -29.06 10.42
CA SER A 312 -4.80 -27.91 11.23
C SER A 312 -3.55 -27.10 11.61
N LEU A 313 -3.75 -25.84 11.93
CA LEU A 313 -2.69 -24.96 12.45
C LEU A 313 -2.46 -25.27 13.94
N ALA A 314 -1.20 -25.40 14.36
CA ALA A 314 -0.88 -25.48 15.78
C ALA A 314 -1.32 -24.18 16.51
N ASN A 315 -1.74 -24.30 17.78
CA ASN A 315 -2.25 -23.15 18.55
C ASN A 315 -1.24 -22.01 18.63
N ASP A 316 0.00 -22.30 19.00
CA ASP A 316 1.06 -21.29 19.11
C ASP A 316 1.34 -20.58 17.79
N THR A 317 1.21 -21.30 16.67
CA THR A 317 1.37 -20.74 15.31
C THR A 317 0.18 -19.84 14.95
N ALA A 318 -1.04 -20.26 15.27
CA ALA A 318 -2.24 -19.44 15.09
C ALA A 318 -2.14 -18.13 15.86
N ASP A 319 -1.76 -18.20 17.14
CA ASP A 319 -1.61 -17.02 18.00
C ASP A 319 -0.51 -16.10 17.48
N ALA A 320 0.63 -16.66 17.03
CA ALA A 320 1.70 -15.88 16.42
C ALA A 320 1.25 -15.15 15.15
N MET A 321 0.47 -15.80 14.29
CA MET A 321 -0.06 -15.17 13.09
C MET A 321 -1.10 -14.09 13.41
N VAL A 322 -2.01 -14.32 14.37
CA VAL A 322 -2.98 -13.30 14.81
C VAL A 322 -2.26 -12.07 15.39
N ARG A 323 -1.20 -12.28 16.19
CA ARG A 323 -0.33 -11.18 16.65
C ARG A 323 0.34 -10.45 15.49
N TRP A 324 0.84 -11.18 14.50
CA TRP A 324 1.42 -10.59 13.29
C TRP A 324 0.40 -9.70 12.56
N PHE A 325 -0.83 -10.19 12.32
CA PHE A 325 -1.89 -9.37 11.72
C PHE A 325 -2.25 -8.13 12.57
N GLY A 326 -2.29 -8.28 13.89
CA GLY A 326 -2.52 -7.16 14.82
C GLY A 326 -1.39 -6.12 14.79
N ALA A 327 -0.14 -6.55 14.61
CA ALA A 327 1.01 -5.67 14.44
C ALA A 327 1.03 -5.02 13.05
N SER A 328 0.81 -5.80 11.98
CA SER A 328 0.80 -5.31 10.59
C SER A 328 -0.33 -4.32 10.32
N ARG A 329 -1.48 -4.42 11.00
CA ARG A 329 -2.52 -3.39 10.93
C ARG A 329 -2.08 -2.03 11.45
N ARG A 330 -1.10 -1.97 12.36
CA ARG A 330 -0.53 -0.70 12.81
C ARG A 330 0.30 -0.03 11.70
N LEU A 331 0.76 -0.80 10.72
CA LEU A 331 1.49 -0.31 9.55
C LEU A 331 0.55 0.20 8.44
N LEU A 332 -0.74 -0.19 8.46
CA LEU A 332 -1.73 0.16 7.43
C LEU A 332 -2.81 1.14 7.92
N CYS A 333 -2.92 1.36 9.23
CA CYS A 333 -3.81 2.35 9.84
C CYS A 333 -3.04 3.51 10.51
N GLY A 334 -1.79 3.73 10.09
CA GLY A 334 -0.96 4.87 10.47
C GLY A 334 -1.01 5.95 9.40
#